data_AF-A0A5R9FQ96-F1
#
_entry.id   AF-A0A5R9FQ96-F1
#
_cell.length_a   1.000
_cell.length_b   1.000
_cell.length_c   1.000
_cell.angle_alpha   90.00
_cell.angle_beta   90.00
_cell.angle_gamma   90.00
#
_symmetry.space_group_name_H-M   'P 1'
#
loop_
_entity.id
_entity.type
_entity.pdbx_description
1 polymer ?
#
loop_
_entity_poly.entity_id
_entity_poly.type
_entity_poly.pdbx_seq_one_letter_code
_entity_poly.pdbx_strand_id
1 'polypeptide(L)'
;MTNTTDTTDAMDAVGTTRTTGTTGTTGTDIVYAYAVLRRTSEAAEAVAGLRGVAGERIRLLGSADPSSELAAAVGPVPAADFDEQPLKAHLEDLRWLESTARAHHAVVAALAGLGATVLPLRLATVYLDEDRVRQTLDDRRDDFLPLLDRLTGHVELGVKVYAAPDAASPDPRPGPDPAAAPAADLNPGRAYLAGRRRMRRTAEDAWQAA
;
A
#
# COMPACT_ATOMS: atom_id res chain seq x y z
N MET A 1 -55.14 39.70 -52.86
CA MET A 1 -54.31 40.52 -53.77
C MET A 1 -53.59 41.57 -52.95
N THR A 2 -52.31 41.34 -52.64
CA THR A 2 -51.16 42.28 -52.59
C THR A 2 -49.99 41.53 -51.94
N ASN A 3 -48.81 41.70 -52.50
CA ASN A 3 -47.60 40.89 -52.35
C ASN A 3 -46.46 41.72 -51.73
N THR A 4 -45.38 41.04 -51.31
CA THR A 4 -43.99 41.55 -51.15
C THR A 4 -43.71 42.33 -49.84
N THR A 5 -42.71 42.01 -49.01
CA THR A 5 -41.22 41.93 -49.21
C THR A 5 -40.64 40.95 -48.16
N ASP A 6 -39.90 39.89 -48.47
CA ASP A 6 -38.47 39.73 -48.83
C ASP A 6 -37.43 40.29 -47.82
N THR A 7 -36.31 39.56 -47.68
CA THR A 7 -35.02 39.80 -46.97
C THR A 7 -34.64 38.63 -46.03
N THR A 8 -33.86 37.64 -46.50
CA THR A 8 -32.38 37.45 -46.30
C THR A 8 -32.07 36.76 -44.94
N ASP A 9 -31.25 35.73 -44.75
CA ASP A 9 -30.23 35.00 -45.51
C ASP A 9 -30.00 33.63 -44.83
N ALA A 10 -29.40 32.72 -45.58
CA ALA A 10 -28.38 31.72 -45.22
C ALA A 10 -28.42 30.91 -43.89
N MET A 11 -28.20 29.61 -44.13
CA MET A 11 -27.10 28.79 -43.57
C MET A 11 -27.45 27.68 -42.56
N ASP A 12 -27.28 26.48 -43.12
CA ASP A 12 -26.59 25.33 -42.57
C ASP A 12 -27.34 24.31 -41.71
N ALA A 13 -27.50 23.16 -42.37
CA ALA A 13 -27.73 21.84 -41.82
C ALA A 13 -26.78 21.52 -40.66
N VAL A 14 -27.35 21.16 -39.52
CA VAL A 14 -26.65 20.39 -38.50
C VAL A 14 -27.49 19.16 -38.19
N GLY A 15 -27.03 18.03 -38.75
CA GLY A 15 -27.53 16.71 -38.40
C GLY A 15 -27.37 16.46 -36.91
N THR A 16 -28.47 16.13 -36.25
CA THR A 16 -28.47 15.62 -34.89
C THR A 16 -27.94 14.18 -34.92
N THR A 17 -26.63 14.00 -34.81
CA THR A 17 -26.06 12.73 -34.37
C THR A 17 -26.11 12.69 -32.86
N ARG A 18 -27.05 11.88 -32.37
CA ARG A 18 -27.15 11.46 -30.97
C ARG A 18 -25.96 10.56 -30.66
N THR A 19 -24.85 11.14 -30.23
CA THR A 19 -23.71 10.39 -29.68
C THR A 19 -24.14 9.80 -28.34
N THR A 20 -24.59 8.55 -28.37
CA THR A 20 -24.55 7.66 -27.20
C THR A 20 -23.09 7.56 -26.78
N GLY A 21 -22.74 8.23 -25.68
CA GLY A 21 -21.46 8.06 -25.02
C GLY A 21 -21.38 6.63 -24.51
N THR A 22 -20.78 5.76 -25.30
CA THR A 22 -20.29 4.45 -24.86
C THR A 22 -19.29 4.71 -23.74
N THR A 23 -19.64 4.37 -22.50
CA THR A 23 -18.67 4.18 -21.41
C THR A 23 -17.70 3.11 -21.86
N GLY A 24 -16.51 3.54 -22.29
CA GLY A 24 -15.40 2.65 -22.59
C GLY A 24 -14.92 2.01 -21.30
N THR A 25 -15.38 0.79 -21.03
CA THR A 25 -14.67 -0.15 -20.18
C THR A 25 -13.45 -0.62 -20.99
N THR A 26 -12.34 0.10 -20.89
CA THR A 26 -11.08 -0.29 -21.53
C THR A 26 -9.95 -0.20 -20.51
N GLY A 27 -9.65 -1.33 -19.90
CA GLY A 27 -8.55 -1.52 -18.96
C GLY A 27 -8.94 -2.60 -17.97
N THR A 28 -8.35 -3.78 -18.10
CA THR A 28 -8.53 -4.92 -17.19
C THR A 28 -8.32 -4.44 -15.75
N ASP A 29 -9.39 -4.45 -14.94
CA ASP A 29 -9.45 -3.76 -13.64
C ASP A 29 -8.62 -4.50 -12.57
N ILE A 30 -7.29 -4.33 -12.61
CA ILE A 30 -6.41 -4.77 -11.52
C ILE A 30 -6.83 -4.05 -10.25
N VAL A 31 -7.01 -4.81 -9.18
CA VAL A 31 -7.44 -4.30 -7.88
C VAL A 31 -6.25 -4.29 -6.93
N TYR A 32 -5.87 -3.12 -6.46
CA TYR A 32 -4.87 -2.96 -5.40
C TYR A 32 -5.55 -3.06 -4.04
N ALA A 33 -5.07 -3.95 -3.16
CA ALA A 33 -5.57 -4.12 -1.80
C ALA A 33 -4.59 -3.54 -0.77
N TYR A 34 -5.11 -2.70 0.12
CA TYR A 34 -4.32 -1.95 1.09
C TYR A 34 -4.30 -2.59 2.47
N ALA A 35 -5.49 -2.96 2.96
CA ALA A 35 -5.68 -3.52 4.28
C ALA A 35 -6.94 -4.36 4.35
N VAL A 36 -6.98 -5.31 5.28
CA VAL A 36 -8.18 -6.04 5.69
C VAL A 36 -8.68 -5.46 7.00
N LEU A 37 -9.99 -5.29 7.14
CA LEU A 37 -10.63 -4.69 8.31
C LEU A 37 -12.06 -5.21 8.47
N ARG A 38 -12.70 -4.87 9.59
CA ARG A 38 -14.14 -5.12 9.75
C ARG A 38 -14.96 -4.17 8.88
N ARG A 39 -16.01 -4.70 8.27
CA ARG A 39 -17.02 -3.97 7.51
C ARG A 39 -17.96 -3.27 8.49
N THR A 40 -17.71 -1.99 8.73
CA THR A 40 -18.57 -1.12 9.53
C THR A 40 -18.93 0.15 8.75
N SER A 41 -19.95 0.88 9.20
CA SER A 41 -20.33 2.14 8.56
C SER A 41 -19.22 3.20 8.68
N GLU A 42 -18.54 3.24 9.83
CA GLU A 42 -17.41 4.14 10.08
C GLU A 42 -16.26 3.84 9.13
N ALA A 43 -15.98 2.56 8.89
CA ALA A 43 -14.97 2.15 7.93
C ALA A 43 -15.35 2.54 6.49
N ALA A 44 -16.63 2.48 6.12
CA ALA A 44 -17.12 2.89 4.81
C ALA A 44 -17.01 4.41 4.60
N GLU A 45 -17.28 5.20 5.64
CA GLU A 45 -17.07 6.65 5.62
C GLU A 45 -15.58 7.00 5.55
N ALA A 46 -14.74 6.28 6.31
CA ALA A 46 -13.30 6.48 6.33
C ALA A 46 -12.65 6.37 4.94
N VAL A 47 -13.10 5.43 4.10
CA VAL A 47 -12.55 5.27 2.75
C VAL A 47 -13.05 6.30 1.73
N ALA A 48 -14.21 6.93 1.95
CA ALA A 48 -14.88 7.76 0.94
C ALA A 48 -14.05 8.98 0.48
N GLY A 49 -13.22 9.52 1.38
CA GLY A 49 -12.34 10.65 1.10
C GLY A 49 -10.94 10.27 0.59
N LEU A 50 -10.57 8.99 0.64
CA LEU A 50 -9.18 8.57 0.41
C LEU A 50 -8.86 8.42 -1.08
N ARG A 51 -7.57 8.57 -1.38
CA ARG A 51 -6.98 8.31 -2.69
C ARG A 51 -5.81 7.35 -2.54
N GLY A 52 -5.73 6.42 -3.49
CA GLY A 52 -4.74 5.36 -3.49
C GLY A 52 -3.44 5.69 -4.21
N VAL A 53 -2.64 4.65 -4.47
CA VAL A 53 -1.31 4.71 -5.07
C VAL A 53 -1.31 5.24 -6.50
N ALA A 54 -2.41 5.05 -7.24
CA ALA A 54 -2.60 5.56 -8.60
C ALA A 54 -3.56 6.77 -8.62
N GLY A 55 -3.86 7.36 -7.47
CA GLY A 55 -4.84 8.44 -7.34
C GLY A 55 -6.30 7.97 -7.48
N GLU A 56 -6.54 6.67 -7.45
CA GLU A 56 -7.87 6.06 -7.52
C GLU A 56 -8.66 6.29 -6.23
N ARG A 57 -10.00 6.20 -6.32
CA ARG A 57 -10.85 6.22 -5.12
C ARG A 57 -10.77 4.88 -4.40
N ILE A 58 -10.58 4.94 -3.08
CA ILE A 58 -10.62 3.75 -2.22
C ILE A 58 -12.06 3.42 -1.86
N ARG A 59 -12.36 2.13 -1.77
CA ARG A 59 -13.66 1.60 -1.34
C ARG A 59 -13.47 0.36 -0.47
N LEU A 60 -14.52 0.02 0.28
CA LEU A 60 -14.59 -1.24 1.00
C LEU A 60 -15.23 -2.33 0.14
N LEU A 61 -14.48 -3.40 -0.07
CA LEU A 61 -14.93 -4.59 -0.74
C LEU A 61 -15.12 -5.70 0.29
N GLY A 62 -16.35 -6.20 0.42
CA GLY A 62 -16.70 -7.25 1.38
C GLY A 62 -16.36 -8.62 0.83
N SER A 63 -16.40 -9.65 1.66
CA SER A 63 -16.30 -11.03 1.17
C SER A 63 -17.55 -11.44 0.38
N ALA A 64 -17.53 -12.61 -0.27
CA ALA A 64 -18.68 -13.08 -1.04
C ALA A 64 -19.84 -13.52 -0.13
N ASP A 65 -19.54 -13.94 1.09
CA ASP A 65 -20.53 -14.20 2.13
C ASP A 65 -21.07 -12.88 2.72
N PRO A 66 -22.35 -12.52 2.50
CA PRO A 66 -22.92 -11.28 3.00
C PRO A 66 -23.04 -11.23 4.54
N SER A 67 -22.93 -12.38 5.23
CA SER A 67 -22.89 -12.45 6.69
C SER A 67 -21.49 -12.21 7.27
N SER A 68 -20.47 -12.17 6.41
CA SER A 68 -19.10 -11.89 6.81
C SER A 68 -18.92 -10.43 7.21
N GLU A 69 -18.28 -10.25 8.36
CA GLU A 69 -17.87 -8.93 8.84
C GLU A 69 -16.56 -8.47 8.21
N LEU A 70 -15.94 -9.24 7.30
CA LEU A 70 -14.67 -8.86 6.68
C LEU A 70 -14.86 -7.96 5.46
N ALA A 71 -13.96 -6.99 5.34
CA ALA A 71 -13.77 -6.20 4.14
C ALA A 71 -12.28 -5.95 3.86
N ALA A 72 -11.96 -5.68 2.60
CA ALA A 72 -10.70 -5.13 2.17
C ALA A 72 -10.89 -3.68 1.71
N ALA A 73 -9.98 -2.78 2.11
CA ALA A 73 -9.86 -1.48 1.49
C ALA A 73 -9.10 -1.63 0.17
N VAL A 74 -9.75 -1.29 -0.94
CA VAL A 74 -9.24 -1.53 -2.30
C VAL A 74 -9.46 -0.35 -3.23
N GLY A 75 -8.69 -0.30 -4.32
CA GLY A 75 -8.84 0.66 -5.41
C GLY A 75 -8.48 0.05 -6.77
N PRO A 76 -9.18 0.40 -7.86
CA PRO A 76 -8.80 -0.03 -9.21
C PRO A 76 -7.55 0.73 -9.67
N VAL A 77 -6.58 0.01 -10.24
CA VAL A 77 -5.31 0.58 -10.72
C VAL A 77 -5.05 0.21 -12.18
N PRO A 78 -4.30 1.03 -12.94
CA PRO A 78 -4.04 0.75 -14.35
C PRO A 78 -3.21 -0.53 -14.54
N ALA A 79 -3.72 -1.47 -15.34
CA ALA A 79 -2.96 -2.68 -15.68
C ALA A 79 -1.61 -2.39 -16.34
N ALA A 80 -1.50 -1.28 -17.08
CA ALA A 80 -0.26 -0.84 -17.70
C ALA A 80 0.90 -0.67 -16.70
N ASP A 81 0.61 -0.37 -15.43
CA ASP A 81 1.61 -0.14 -14.39
C ASP A 81 1.62 -1.27 -13.33
N PHE A 82 0.48 -1.94 -13.12
CA PHE A 82 0.29 -2.87 -12.00
C PHE A 82 0.11 -4.35 -12.39
N ASP A 83 0.15 -4.68 -13.68
CA ASP A 83 0.25 -6.08 -14.12
C ASP A 83 1.64 -6.64 -13.79
N GLU A 84 1.82 -7.95 -13.81
CA GLU A 84 2.97 -8.63 -13.22
C GLU A 84 4.33 -8.10 -13.74
N GLN A 85 4.48 -7.94 -15.06
CA GLN A 85 5.74 -7.50 -15.66
C GLN A 85 6.02 -6.00 -15.42
N PRO A 86 5.08 -5.06 -15.72
CA PRO A 86 5.28 -3.65 -15.40
C PRO A 86 5.53 -3.41 -13.91
N LEU A 87 4.75 -4.07 -13.04
CA LEU A 87 4.88 -3.92 -11.59
C LEU A 87 6.27 -4.31 -11.12
N LYS A 88 6.81 -5.42 -11.62
CA LYS A 88 8.17 -5.85 -11.29
C LYS A 88 9.21 -4.81 -11.70
N ALA A 89 9.10 -4.24 -12.90
CA ALA A 89 10.01 -3.18 -13.36
C ALA A 89 9.88 -1.92 -12.50
N HIS A 90 8.66 -1.52 -12.15
CA HIS A 90 8.40 -0.38 -11.28
C HIS A 90 8.93 -0.55 -9.86
N LEU A 91 8.93 -1.76 -9.31
CA LEU A 91 9.53 -2.05 -7.99
C LEU A 91 11.06 -1.93 -7.98
N GLU A 92 11.72 -1.96 -9.13
CA GLU A 92 13.16 -1.70 -9.27
C GLU A 92 13.47 -0.19 -9.38
N ASP A 93 12.47 0.65 -9.73
CA ASP A 93 12.59 2.10 -9.70
C ASP A 93 12.35 2.62 -8.28
N LEU A 94 13.43 3.06 -7.61
CA LEU A 94 13.38 3.57 -6.25
C LEU A 94 12.44 4.77 -6.06
N ARG A 95 12.30 5.65 -7.07
CA ARG A 95 11.43 6.83 -6.95
C ARG A 95 9.96 6.43 -7.04
N TRP A 96 9.64 5.53 -7.97
CA TRP A 96 8.30 4.98 -8.07
C TRP A 96 7.96 4.19 -6.80
N LEU A 97 8.85 3.32 -6.34
CA LEU A 97 8.69 2.53 -5.12
C LEU A 97 8.46 3.40 -3.90
N GLU A 98 9.25 4.47 -3.71
CA GLU A 98 9.06 5.40 -2.59
C GLU A 98 7.69 6.07 -2.64
N SER A 99 7.30 6.60 -3.81
CA SER A 99 6.00 7.25 -4.00
C SER A 99 4.84 6.30 -3.68
N THR A 100 4.89 5.09 -4.25
CA THR A 100 3.88 4.04 -4.04
C THR A 100 3.83 3.60 -2.58
N ALA A 101 4.99 3.44 -1.92
CA ALA A 101 5.05 3.06 -0.52
C ALA A 101 4.46 4.14 0.40
N ARG A 102 4.74 5.42 0.15
CA ARG A 102 4.17 6.53 0.90
C ARG A 102 2.66 6.63 0.71
N ALA A 103 2.17 6.49 -0.52
CA ALA A 103 0.74 6.51 -0.81
C ALA A 103 -0.01 5.32 -0.17
N HIS A 104 0.57 4.11 -0.27
CA HIS A 104 0.04 2.93 0.41
C HIS A 104 -0.05 3.14 1.93
N HIS A 105 1.05 3.61 2.53
CA HIS A 105 1.08 3.88 3.96
C HIS A 105 0.07 4.96 4.35
N ALA A 106 -0.11 6.01 3.55
CA ALA A 106 -1.08 7.07 3.83
C ALA A 106 -2.52 6.54 3.90
N VAL A 107 -2.91 5.63 3.01
CA VAL A 107 -4.24 4.98 3.06
C VAL A 107 -4.39 4.16 4.35
N VAL A 108 -3.41 3.32 4.66
CA VAL A 108 -3.43 2.47 5.86
C VAL A 108 -3.46 3.32 7.14
N ALA A 109 -2.62 4.35 7.21
CA ALA A 109 -2.54 5.25 8.35
C ALA A 109 -3.83 6.06 8.53
N ALA A 110 -4.48 6.50 7.45
CA ALA A 110 -5.76 7.19 7.52
C ALA A 110 -6.87 6.27 8.05
N LEU A 111 -6.93 5.02 7.59
CA LEU A 111 -7.87 4.03 8.12
C LEU A 111 -7.68 3.80 9.63
N ALA A 112 -6.43 3.56 10.05
CA ALA A 112 -6.10 3.34 11.45
C ALA A 112 -6.36 4.58 12.32
N GLY A 113 -6.03 5.78 11.82
CA GLY A 113 -6.20 7.05 12.52
C GLY A 113 -7.65 7.45 12.78
N LEU A 114 -8.59 6.88 12.03
CA LEU A 114 -10.04 7.05 12.23
C LEU A 114 -10.64 6.02 13.20
N GLY A 115 -9.80 5.22 13.87
CA GLY A 115 -10.20 4.26 14.90
C GLY A 115 -10.55 2.87 14.37
N ALA A 116 -10.41 2.61 13.06
CA ALA A 116 -10.58 1.27 12.53
C ALA A 116 -9.41 0.37 12.92
N THR A 117 -9.70 -0.85 13.38
CA THR A 117 -8.68 -1.89 13.51
C THR A 117 -8.41 -2.47 12.12
N VAL A 118 -7.15 -2.37 11.67
CA VAL A 118 -6.73 -2.75 10.32
C VAL A 118 -5.61 -3.77 10.37
N LEU A 119 -5.60 -4.67 9.39
CA LEU A 119 -4.48 -5.54 9.05
C LEU A 119 -3.86 -5.01 7.74
N PRO A 120 -2.75 -4.26 7.82
CA PRO A 120 -2.07 -3.78 6.62
C PRO A 120 -1.60 -4.94 5.75
N LEU A 121 -1.93 -4.90 4.46
CA LEU A 121 -1.40 -5.85 3.50
C LEU A 121 -0.01 -5.42 3.06
N ARG A 122 0.75 -6.36 2.48
CA ARG A 122 2.07 -6.03 1.93
C ARG A 122 1.93 -5.03 0.79
N LEU A 123 2.93 -4.17 0.63
CA LEU A 123 3.02 -3.28 -0.52
C LEU A 123 2.88 -4.08 -1.82
N ALA A 124 2.15 -3.53 -2.78
CA ALA A 124 1.89 -4.11 -4.09
C ALA A 124 1.11 -5.43 -4.04
N THR A 125 0.18 -5.57 -3.08
CA THR A 125 -0.80 -6.66 -3.10
C THR A 125 -1.89 -6.35 -4.13
N VAL A 126 -1.78 -6.95 -5.31
CA VAL A 126 -2.71 -6.75 -6.44
C VAL A 126 -3.46 -8.04 -6.78
N TYR A 127 -4.68 -7.89 -7.28
CA TYR A 127 -5.55 -8.96 -7.74
C TYR A 127 -6.03 -8.63 -9.16
N LEU A 128 -6.30 -9.66 -9.97
CA LEU A 128 -6.78 -9.48 -11.35
C LEU A 128 -8.17 -8.84 -11.42
N ASP A 129 -8.96 -9.01 -10.36
CA ASP A 129 -10.34 -8.56 -10.27
C ASP A 129 -10.79 -8.53 -8.80
N GLU A 130 -11.97 -7.95 -8.54
CA GLU A 130 -12.56 -7.91 -7.21
C GLU A 130 -12.95 -9.29 -6.68
N ASP A 131 -13.36 -10.22 -7.55
CA ASP A 131 -13.87 -11.53 -7.14
C ASP A 131 -12.78 -12.36 -6.46
N ARG A 132 -11.53 -12.23 -6.93
CA ARG A 132 -10.36 -12.83 -6.26
C ARG A 132 -10.09 -12.22 -4.88
N VAL A 133 -10.37 -10.93 -4.70
CA VAL A 133 -10.28 -10.31 -3.36
C VAL A 133 -11.35 -10.90 -2.45
N ARG A 134 -12.60 -11.00 -2.93
CA ARG A 134 -13.70 -11.60 -2.17
C ARG A 134 -13.37 -13.03 -1.74
N GLN A 135 -12.91 -13.85 -2.69
CA GLN A 135 -12.50 -15.23 -2.43
C GLN A 135 -11.37 -15.30 -1.39
N THR A 136 -10.38 -14.41 -1.47
CA THR A 136 -9.29 -14.39 -0.48
C THR A 136 -9.77 -14.03 0.92
N LEU A 137 -10.75 -13.12 1.04
CA LEU A 137 -11.35 -12.78 2.32
C LEU A 137 -12.09 -13.98 2.92
N ASP A 138 -12.79 -14.76 2.09
CA ASP A 138 -13.50 -15.97 2.50
C ASP A 138 -12.54 -17.08 2.90
N ASP A 139 -11.57 -17.42 2.04
CA ASP A 139 -10.59 -18.50 2.25
C ASP A 139 -9.74 -18.28 3.50
N ARG A 140 -9.49 -17.01 3.85
CA ARG A 140 -8.62 -16.62 4.96
C ARG A 140 -9.39 -15.98 6.12
N ARG A 141 -10.70 -16.18 6.17
CA ARG A 141 -11.56 -15.65 7.23
C ARG A 141 -11.05 -16.01 8.62
N ASP A 142 -10.70 -17.28 8.80
CA ASP A 142 -10.24 -17.82 10.08
C ASP A 142 -8.82 -17.39 10.45
N ASP A 143 -8.06 -16.80 9.51
CA ASP A 143 -6.79 -16.11 9.82
C ASP A 143 -7.05 -14.65 10.23
N PHE A 144 -7.91 -13.95 9.49
CA PHE A 144 -8.07 -12.50 9.64
C PHE A 144 -8.89 -12.09 10.86
N LEU A 145 -10.01 -12.75 11.12
CA LEU A 145 -10.90 -12.37 12.22
C LEU A 145 -10.20 -12.46 13.60
N PRO A 146 -9.48 -13.55 13.94
CA PRO A 146 -8.78 -13.62 15.23
C PRO A 146 -7.69 -12.57 15.39
N LEU A 147 -7.01 -12.18 14.31
CA LEU A 147 -6.01 -11.11 14.33
C LEU A 147 -6.67 -9.74 14.58
N LEU A 148 -7.80 -9.47 13.91
CA LEU A 148 -8.58 -8.25 14.14
C LEU A 148 -9.11 -8.20 15.58
N ASP A 149 -9.61 -9.31 16.12
CA ASP A 149 -10.06 -9.40 17.52
C ASP A 149 -8.94 -9.06 18.49
N ARG A 150 -7.77 -9.67 18.29
CA ARG A 150 -6.60 -9.43 19.14
C ARG A 150 -6.12 -7.98 19.11
N LEU A 151 -6.22 -7.31 17.97
CA LEU A 151 -5.72 -5.94 17.78
C LEU A 151 -6.76 -4.87 18.11
N THR A 152 -8.03 -5.25 18.28
CA THR A 152 -9.08 -4.30 18.60
C THR A 152 -8.76 -3.58 19.91
N GLY A 153 -8.89 -2.25 19.91
CA GLY A 153 -8.59 -1.40 21.07
C GLY A 153 -7.09 -1.22 21.37
N HIS A 154 -6.19 -1.69 20.51
CA HIS A 154 -4.75 -1.51 20.66
C HIS A 154 -4.19 -0.52 19.63
N VAL A 155 -3.02 0.04 19.95
CA VAL A 155 -2.24 0.90 19.04
C VAL A 155 -0.83 0.35 18.87
N GLU A 156 -0.26 0.51 17.68
CA GLU A 156 1.13 0.14 17.41
C GLU A 156 2.07 1.30 17.76
N LEU A 157 3.10 1.03 18.57
CA LEU A 157 4.12 2.00 18.95
C LEU A 157 5.52 1.47 18.62
N GLY A 158 6.25 2.21 17.78
CA GLY A 158 7.67 1.98 17.53
C GLY A 158 8.54 2.93 18.35
N VAL A 159 9.30 2.40 19.32
CA VAL A 159 10.26 3.19 20.11
C VAL A 159 11.67 2.89 19.63
N LYS A 160 12.44 3.94 19.31
CA LYS A 160 13.85 3.81 18.95
C LYS A 160 14.72 4.61 19.90
N VAL A 161 15.59 3.92 20.64
CA VAL A 161 16.53 4.53 21.60
C VAL A 161 17.91 4.57 20.96
N TYR A 162 18.56 5.73 21.03
CA TYR A 162 19.95 5.91 20.62
C TYR A 162 20.77 6.23 21.86
N ALA A 163 21.76 5.40 22.17
CA ALA A 163 22.76 5.70 23.17
C ALA A 163 23.97 6.35 22.47
N ALA A 164 24.47 7.45 23.02
CA ALA A 164 25.78 7.94 22.61
C ALA A 164 26.83 6.87 22.98
N PRO A 165 27.82 6.59 22.12
CA PRO A 165 28.93 5.74 22.53
C PRO A 165 29.60 6.40 23.75
N ASP A 166 29.70 5.64 24.83
CA ASP A 166 30.31 6.09 26.07
C ASP A 166 31.77 6.46 25.81
N ALA A 167 32.11 7.75 25.92
CA ALA A 167 33.47 8.24 25.73
C ALA A 167 34.44 7.70 26.81
N ALA A 168 33.93 7.01 27.83
CA ALA A 168 34.70 6.43 28.92
C ALA A 168 34.75 4.88 28.90
N SER A 169 34.14 4.20 27.93
CA SER A 169 34.34 2.77 27.77
C SER A 169 35.69 2.56 27.06
N PRO A 170 36.69 1.93 27.72
CA PRO A 170 37.96 1.64 27.06
C PRO A 170 37.66 0.75 25.87
N ASP A 171 38.03 1.25 24.69
CA ASP A 171 38.13 0.48 23.46
C ASP A 171 38.69 -0.91 23.80
N PRO A 172 37.95 -2.02 23.60
CA PRO A 172 38.54 -3.34 23.62
C PRO A 172 39.37 -3.42 22.34
N ARG A 173 40.50 -2.70 22.33
CA ARG A 173 41.55 -2.89 21.34
C ARG A 173 41.77 -4.39 21.33
N PRO A 174 41.59 -5.08 20.20
CA PRO A 174 42.09 -6.44 20.10
C PRO A 174 43.59 -6.33 20.37
N GLY A 175 44.02 -6.83 21.53
CA GLY A 175 45.42 -7.21 21.69
C GLY A 175 45.80 -8.06 20.49
N PRO A 176 47.00 -7.91 19.94
CA PRO A 176 47.38 -8.57 18.70
C PRO A 176 47.22 -10.08 18.86
N ASP A 177 46.13 -10.62 18.31
CA ASP A 177 45.93 -12.05 18.17
C ASP A 177 46.69 -12.49 16.91
N PRO A 178 47.68 -13.39 16.98
CA PRO A 178 48.57 -13.69 15.86
C PRO A 178 47.91 -14.39 14.65
N ALA A 179 46.59 -14.59 14.66
CA ALA A 179 45.88 -15.47 13.71
C ALA A 179 44.90 -14.77 12.75
N ALA A 180 44.77 -13.44 12.76
CA ALA A 180 43.80 -12.74 11.89
C ALA A 180 44.45 -12.13 10.64
N ALA A 181 44.24 -12.79 9.50
CA ALA A 181 44.51 -12.24 8.15
C ALA A 181 43.68 -10.95 7.89
N PRO A 182 44.16 -10.03 7.04
CA PRO A 182 43.54 -8.73 6.86
C PRO A 182 42.18 -8.84 6.16
N ALA A 183 41.10 -8.50 6.86
CA ALA A 183 39.76 -8.33 6.30
C ALA A 183 39.62 -6.98 5.56
N ALA A 184 40.53 -6.69 4.63
CA ALA A 184 40.54 -5.46 3.84
C ALA A 184 39.58 -5.51 2.62
N ASP A 185 38.99 -6.67 2.30
CA ASP A 185 38.23 -6.86 1.05
C ASP A 185 36.72 -7.12 1.22
N LEU A 186 36.06 -6.41 2.13
CA LEU A 186 34.59 -6.43 2.20
C LEU A 186 34.00 -5.18 1.56
N ASN A 187 33.27 -5.38 0.44
CA ASN A 187 32.44 -4.35 -0.20
C ASN A 187 31.64 -3.59 0.88
N PRO A 188 31.55 -2.24 0.82
CA PRO A 188 30.88 -1.41 1.81
C PRO A 188 29.46 -1.88 2.18
N GLY A 189 28.73 -2.54 1.27
CA GLY A 189 27.45 -3.17 1.56
C GLY A 189 27.54 -4.38 2.51
N ARG A 190 28.58 -5.21 2.39
CA ARG A 190 28.84 -6.33 3.33
C ARG A 190 29.33 -5.83 4.68
N ALA A 191 30.12 -4.75 4.71
CA ALA A 191 30.54 -4.11 5.96
C ALA A 191 29.33 -3.52 6.71
N TYR A 192 28.41 -2.84 6.00
CA TYR A 192 27.15 -2.35 6.55
C TYR A 192 26.27 -3.48 7.09
N LEU A 193 26.09 -4.57 6.33
CA LEU A 193 25.30 -5.73 6.78
C LEU A 193 25.97 -6.49 7.93
N ALA A 194 27.30 -6.53 7.99
CA ALA A 194 28.05 -7.09 9.12
C ALA A 194 27.87 -6.22 10.37
N GLY A 195 27.92 -4.89 10.24
CA GLY A 195 27.60 -3.95 11.32
C GLY A 195 26.17 -4.13 11.84
N ARG A 196 25.19 -4.26 10.92
CA ARG A 196 23.77 -4.47 11.27
C ARG A 196 23.52 -5.82 11.96
N ARG A 197 24.27 -6.88 11.61
CA ARG A 197 24.22 -8.19 12.28
C ARG A 197 24.81 -8.15 13.70
N ARG A 198 25.90 -7.42 13.91
CA ARG A 198 26.49 -7.23 15.25
C ARG A 198 25.53 -6.46 16.17
N MET A 199 24.89 -5.42 15.65
CA MET A 199 23.92 -4.60 16.39
C MET A 199 22.68 -5.40 16.83
N ARG A 200 22.27 -6.42 16.05
CA ARG A 200 21.15 -7.31 16.39
C ARG A 200 21.51 -8.27 17.52
N ARG A 201 22.73 -8.83 17.51
CA ARG A 201 23.24 -9.73 18.55
C ARG A 201 23.44 -9.01 19.89
N THR A 202 24.00 -7.80 19.87
CA THR A 202 24.16 -7.00 21.09
C THR A 202 22.83 -6.60 21.72
N ALA A 203 21.75 -6.49 20.92
CA ALA A 203 20.40 -6.23 21.44
C ALA A 203 19.77 -7.48 22.08
N GLU A 204 20.08 -8.68 21.57
CA GLU A 204 19.64 -9.96 22.14
C GLU A 204 20.35 -10.26 23.48
N ASP A 205 21.67 -10.00 23.56
CA ASP A 205 22.47 -10.21 24.78
C ASP A 205 22.07 -9.25 25.91
N ALA A 206 21.74 -7.99 25.59
CA ALA A 206 21.27 -7.02 26.57
C ALA A 206 19.88 -7.35 27.15
N TRP A 207 19.06 -8.11 26.42
CA TRP A 207 17.73 -8.54 26.87
C TRP A 207 17.79 -9.80 27.76
N GLN A 208 18.87 -10.58 27.67
CA GLN A 208 19.12 -11.74 28.54
C GLN A 208 19.82 -11.36 29.87
N ALA A 209 20.40 -10.15 29.94
CA ALA A 209 21.15 -9.67 31.10
C ALA A 209 20.35 -8.71 32.02
N ALA A 210 19.10 -8.40 31.66
CA ALA A 210 18.17 -7.58 32.44
C ALA A 210 17.09 -8.44 33.10
#